data_AF-A0A1S2G1I2-F1
#
_entry.id   AF-A0A1S2G1I2-F1
#
_cell.length_a   1.000
_cell.length_b   1.000
_cell.length_c   1.000
_cell.angle_alpha   90.00
_cell.angle_beta   90.00
_cell.angle_gamma   90.00
#
_symmetry.space_group_name_H-M   'P 1'
#
loop_
_entity.id
_entity.type
_entity.pdbx_description
1 polymer ?
#
loop_
_entity_poly.entity_id
_entity_poly.type
_entity_poly.pdbx_seq_one_letter_code
_entity_poly.pdbx_strand_id
1 'polypeptide(L)'
;MYHLIAKETHGTKTWTHVLGKNIPNVPMSFSVDRENLSISLIFLPQSDLKEFFRGVLNSSSKLVFSFEIKKVEVKETNYQTVSIFKGMDVIPESGRQLVLHMVTGQFLAPAIYKESCGHFHTPGGDARPYMIKEWAYQDELNQALGLEPVDSETLEKLNKRADSDNHNTRFNPEKIFDAITEAISEIFPEAKVQVRKS
;
A
#
# COMPACT_ATOMS: atom_id res chain seq x y z
N MET A 1 -6.96 9.17 25.43
CA MET A 1 -8.22 9.17 24.66
C MET A 1 -9.08 8.02 25.19
N TYR A 2 -10.39 8.14 25.21
CA TYR A 2 -11.29 7.10 25.70
C TYR A 2 -11.91 6.35 24.54
N HIS A 3 -11.91 5.03 24.61
CA HIS A 3 -12.56 4.16 23.65
C HIS A 3 -13.73 3.45 24.33
N LEU A 4 -14.87 3.39 23.65
CA LEU A 4 -15.98 2.52 23.99
C LEU A 4 -15.79 1.19 23.27
N ILE A 5 -15.69 0.11 24.01
CA ILE A 5 -15.55 -1.25 23.49
C ILE A 5 -16.86 -1.98 23.76
N ALA A 6 -17.53 -2.43 22.71
CA ALA A 6 -18.70 -3.29 22.79
C ALA A 6 -18.29 -4.73 22.49
N LYS A 7 -18.75 -5.69 23.28
CA LYS A 7 -18.48 -7.12 23.10
C LYS A 7 -19.77 -7.91 23.21
N GLU A 8 -19.89 -8.96 22.40
CA GLU A 8 -20.94 -9.95 22.59
C GLU A 8 -20.72 -10.72 23.89
N THR A 9 -21.78 -10.93 24.67
CA THR A 9 -21.75 -11.86 25.79
C THR A 9 -21.87 -13.28 25.24
N HIS A 10 -20.90 -14.15 25.53
CA HIS A 10 -20.78 -15.50 24.93
C HIS A 10 -20.68 -15.48 23.40
N GLY A 11 -20.06 -14.45 22.83
CA GLY A 11 -19.75 -14.35 21.40
C GLY A 11 -18.30 -13.96 21.15
N THR A 12 -17.93 -13.81 19.88
CA THR A 12 -16.55 -13.49 19.48
C THR A 12 -16.43 -12.09 18.90
N LYS A 13 -17.54 -11.42 18.58
CA LYS A 13 -17.49 -10.10 17.97
C LYS A 13 -17.22 -9.01 19.00
N THR A 14 -16.37 -8.08 18.60
CA THR A 14 -16.00 -6.88 19.36
C THR A 14 -16.04 -5.68 18.43
N TRP A 15 -16.58 -4.57 18.90
CA TRP A 15 -16.61 -3.29 18.20
C TRP A 15 -15.97 -2.21 19.05
N THR A 16 -15.32 -1.24 18.41
CA THR A 16 -14.65 -0.14 19.11
C THR A 16 -15.10 1.18 18.52
N HIS A 17 -15.39 2.16 19.39
CA HIS A 17 -15.73 3.52 19.03
C HIS A 17 -14.92 4.52 19.84
N VAL A 18 -14.47 5.60 19.20
CA VAL A 18 -13.63 6.62 19.85
C VAL A 18 -14.52 7.69 20.51
N LEU A 19 -14.45 7.82 21.83
CA LEU A 19 -15.22 8.80 22.62
C LEU A 19 -14.50 10.15 22.79
N GLY A 20 -13.20 10.24 22.49
CA GLY A 20 -12.41 11.47 22.59
C GLY A 20 -11.62 11.63 23.89
N LYS A 21 -11.19 12.86 24.22
CA LYS A 21 -10.31 13.13 25.38
C LYS A 21 -11.07 13.28 26.70
N ASN A 22 -12.29 13.80 26.64
CA ASN A 22 -13.13 14.08 27.80
C ASN A 22 -14.39 13.22 27.69
N ILE A 23 -14.66 12.40 28.70
CA ILE A 23 -15.91 11.67 28.83
C ILE A 23 -16.68 12.20 30.04
N PRO A 24 -18.02 12.28 29.96
CA PRO A 24 -18.85 12.58 31.14
C PRO A 24 -18.65 11.50 32.22
N ASN A 25 -19.03 11.80 33.46
CA ASN A 25 -18.95 10.84 34.56
C ASN A 25 -20.00 9.72 34.35
N VAL A 26 -19.61 8.69 33.62
CA VAL A 26 -20.43 7.52 33.28
C VAL A 26 -19.76 6.25 33.81
N PRO A 27 -20.54 5.17 34.05
CA PRO A 27 -19.97 3.88 34.41
C PRO A 27 -18.93 3.43 33.38
N MET A 28 -17.75 3.03 33.86
CA MET A 28 -16.65 2.55 33.01
C MET A 28 -16.94 1.18 32.38
N SER A 29 -17.93 0.44 32.89
CA SER A 29 -18.38 -0.81 32.30
C SER A 29 -19.83 -1.06 32.66
N PHE A 30 -20.60 -1.59 31.72
CA PHE A 30 -22.00 -1.96 31.92
C PHE A 30 -22.41 -3.02 30.91
N SER A 31 -23.49 -3.75 31.19
CA SER A 31 -24.08 -4.72 30.26
C SER A 31 -25.49 -4.29 29.94
N VAL A 32 -25.90 -4.49 28.69
CA VAL A 32 -27.23 -4.16 28.20
C VAL A 32 -27.72 -5.31 27.32
N ASP A 33 -28.97 -5.71 27.49
CA ASP A 33 -29.62 -6.59 26.54
C ASP A 33 -29.96 -5.86 25.23
N ARG A 34 -30.27 -6.65 24.21
CA ARG A 34 -30.54 -6.17 22.86
C ARG A 34 -31.77 -5.27 22.82
N GLU A 35 -32.82 -5.57 23.59
CA GLU A 35 -34.07 -4.82 23.59
C GLU A 35 -33.85 -3.43 24.19
N ASN A 36 -33.21 -3.37 25.36
CA ASN A 36 -32.86 -2.12 26.03
C ASN A 36 -31.90 -1.27 25.19
N LEU A 37 -30.93 -1.88 24.49
CA LEU A 37 -30.06 -1.15 23.57
C LEU A 37 -30.86 -0.59 22.38
N SER A 38 -31.78 -1.38 21.82
CA SER A 38 -32.62 -0.96 20.69
C SER A 38 -33.56 0.20 21.07
N ILE A 39 -34.18 0.12 22.25
CA ILE A 39 -35.04 1.19 22.79
C ILE A 39 -34.23 2.45 23.05
N SER A 40 -33.04 2.32 23.65
CA SER A 40 -32.15 3.46 23.94
C SER A 40 -31.76 4.23 22.67
N LEU A 41 -31.61 3.55 21.53
CA LEU A 41 -31.29 4.19 20.25
C LEU A 41 -32.40 5.11 19.72
N ILE A 42 -33.64 4.92 20.15
CA ILE A 42 -34.75 5.80 19.78
C ILE A 42 -34.51 7.19 20.36
N PHE A 43 -34.02 7.27 21.59
CA PHE A 43 -33.85 8.51 22.36
C PHE A 43 -32.49 9.19 22.13
N LEU A 44 -31.51 8.48 21.54
CA LEU A 44 -30.22 9.06 21.21
C LEU A 44 -30.32 10.04 20.01
N PRO A 45 -29.65 11.21 20.06
CA PRO A 45 -29.56 12.11 18.91
C PRO A 45 -28.75 11.47 17.77
N GLN A 46 -28.96 11.93 16.54
CA GLN A 46 -28.15 11.51 15.40
C GLN A 46 -26.68 11.90 15.64
N SER A 47 -25.82 10.89 15.72
CA SER A 47 -24.41 11.03 16.10
C SER A 47 -23.65 9.76 15.71
N ASP A 48 -22.32 9.86 15.63
CA ASP A 48 -21.47 8.70 15.35
C ASP A 48 -21.65 7.57 16.38
N LEU A 49 -21.94 7.94 17.64
CA LEU A 49 -22.24 6.99 18.71
C LEU A 49 -23.55 6.23 18.47
N LYS A 50 -24.58 6.90 17.93
CA LYS A 50 -25.85 6.26 17.56
C LYS A 50 -25.66 5.31 16.39
N GLU A 51 -24.91 5.71 15.36
CA GLU A 51 -24.59 4.83 14.23
C GLU A 51 -23.73 3.63 14.66
N PHE A 52 -22.79 3.83 15.58
CA PHE A 52 -22.02 2.75 16.18
C PHE A 52 -22.92 1.67 16.81
N PHE A 53 -23.82 2.06 17.72
CA PHE A 53 -24.72 1.10 18.37
C PHE A 53 -25.69 0.44 17.38
N ARG A 54 -26.16 1.17 16.35
CA ARG A 54 -26.95 0.58 15.26
C ARG A 54 -26.14 -0.48 14.51
N GLY A 55 -24.86 -0.20 14.24
CA GLY A 55 -23.92 -1.15 13.65
C GLY A 55 -23.73 -2.41 14.51
N VAL A 56 -23.60 -2.26 15.83
CA VAL A 56 -23.53 -3.40 16.77
C VAL A 56 -24.79 -4.27 16.66
N LEU A 57 -25.98 -3.67 16.72
CA LEU A 57 -27.24 -4.40 16.61
C LEU A 57 -27.42 -5.10 15.25
N ASN A 58 -27.07 -4.43 14.16
CA ASN A 58 -27.24 -4.98 12.81
C ASN A 58 -26.25 -6.09 12.49
N SER A 59 -25.06 -6.05 13.09
CA SER A 59 -23.99 -7.03 12.83
C SER A 59 -23.97 -8.20 13.81
N SER A 60 -24.79 -8.20 14.85
CA SER A 60 -24.87 -9.26 15.87
C SER A 60 -26.28 -9.80 16.04
N SER A 61 -26.39 -11.12 16.26
CA SER A 61 -27.63 -11.80 16.66
C SER A 61 -27.70 -12.07 18.18
N LYS A 62 -26.73 -11.60 18.97
CA LYS A 62 -26.67 -11.87 20.41
C LYS A 62 -27.69 -11.02 21.18
N LEU A 63 -28.15 -11.58 22.30
CA LEU A 63 -29.16 -10.97 23.17
C LEU A 63 -28.56 -10.04 24.22
N VAL A 64 -27.28 -10.19 24.56
CA VAL A 64 -26.64 -9.40 25.62
C VAL A 64 -25.27 -8.92 25.16
N PHE A 65 -24.99 -7.65 25.40
CA PHE A 65 -23.75 -6.99 25.09
C PHE A 65 -23.10 -6.46 26.36
N SER A 66 -21.77 -6.55 26.44
CA SER A 66 -20.99 -5.88 27.46
C SER A 66 -20.26 -4.69 26.84
N PHE A 67 -20.31 -3.57 27.55
CA PHE A 67 -19.67 -2.32 27.16
C PHE A 67 -18.62 -1.96 28.19
N GLU A 68 -17.46 -1.54 27.70
CA GLU A 68 -16.31 -1.20 28.51
C GLU A 68 -15.67 0.08 27.95
N ILE A 69 -15.55 1.10 28.79
CA ILE A 69 -14.86 2.34 28.47
C ILE A 69 -13.42 2.20 28.96
N LYS A 70 -12.49 2.13 28.01
CA LYS A 70 -11.06 2.10 28.32
C LYS A 70 -10.45 3.46 28.07
N LYS A 71 -9.74 3.97 29.08
CA LYS A 71 -8.74 5.01 28.85
C LYS A 71 -7.61 4.35 28.07
N VAL A 72 -7.58 4.60 26.78
CA VAL A 72 -6.40 4.34 25.98
C VAL A 72 -5.48 5.51 26.29
N GLU A 73 -4.47 5.26 27.12
CA GLU A 73 -3.26 6.06 27.03
C GLU A 73 -2.92 6.04 25.56
N VAL A 74 -2.98 7.21 24.93
CA VAL A 74 -2.27 7.39 23.70
C VAL A 74 -0.83 7.22 24.17
N LYS A 75 -0.35 5.96 24.21
CA LYS A 75 0.98 5.73 23.69
C LYS A 75 0.88 6.43 22.37
N GLU A 76 1.51 7.58 22.29
CA GLU A 76 2.05 8.02 21.04
C GLU A 76 2.91 6.83 20.60
N THR A 77 2.31 5.80 19.99
CA THR A 77 2.78 5.45 18.67
C THR A 77 2.74 6.78 17.99
N ASN A 78 3.92 7.42 17.99
CA ASN A 78 4.25 8.49 17.12
C ASN A 78 3.67 8.06 15.76
N TYR A 79 2.45 8.48 15.47
CA TYR A 79 2.28 9.23 14.25
C TYR A 79 3.05 10.54 14.48
N GLN A 80 4.39 10.45 14.64
CA GLN A 80 5.20 11.15 13.70
C GLN A 80 4.51 10.77 12.39
N THR A 81 3.82 11.73 11.78
CA THR A 81 4.03 11.93 10.36
C THR A 81 5.54 11.93 10.15
N VAL A 82 6.15 10.73 10.16
CA VAL A 82 7.40 10.50 9.50
C VAL A 82 6.97 10.77 8.08
N SER A 83 7.31 11.95 7.58
CA SER A 83 7.25 12.20 6.16
C SER A 83 8.29 11.24 5.56
N ILE A 84 7.87 9.99 5.35
CA ILE A 84 8.67 8.92 4.74
C ILE A 84 9.05 9.37 3.34
N PHE A 85 8.13 10.09 2.71
CA PHE A 85 8.38 10.86 1.51
C PHE A 85 9.14 12.14 1.85
N LYS A 86 10.30 12.27 1.21
CA LYS A 86 11.20 13.41 1.20
C LYS A 86 10.99 14.17 -0.11
N GLY A 87 11.05 15.49 -0.03
CA GLY A 87 10.97 16.33 -1.22
C GLY A 87 12.19 16.17 -2.13
N MET A 88 12.07 16.68 -3.36
CA MET A 88 13.16 16.68 -4.33
C MET A 88 14.32 17.64 -3.98
N ASP A 89 14.15 18.45 -2.94
CA ASP A 89 15.19 19.27 -2.31
C ASP A 89 16.20 18.44 -1.50
N VAL A 90 15.84 17.20 -1.15
CA VAL A 90 16.72 16.25 -0.47
C VAL A 90 17.25 15.23 -1.47
N ILE A 91 18.56 15.07 -1.52
CA ILE A 91 19.23 14.08 -2.38
C ILE A 91 19.29 12.74 -1.64
N PRO A 92 18.80 11.63 -2.24
CA PRO A 92 18.91 10.30 -1.65
C PRO A 92 20.34 9.76 -1.70
N GLU A 93 20.65 8.82 -0.82
CA GLU A 93 21.89 8.04 -0.86
C GLU A 93 21.97 7.22 -2.14
N SER A 94 23.13 7.24 -2.78
CA SER A 94 23.31 6.47 -4.00
C SER A 94 23.28 4.97 -3.74
N GLY A 95 22.62 4.22 -4.63
CA GLY A 95 22.57 2.75 -4.57
C GLY A 95 21.49 2.15 -3.67
N ARG A 96 20.79 2.95 -2.84
CA ARG A 96 19.61 2.47 -2.10
C ARG A 96 18.36 2.46 -2.99
N GLN A 97 17.46 1.51 -2.72
CA GLN A 97 16.18 1.39 -3.42
C GLN A 97 15.20 2.44 -2.94
N LEU A 98 14.58 3.12 -3.89
CA LEU A 98 13.66 4.22 -3.72
C LEU A 98 12.30 3.88 -4.31
N VAL A 99 11.29 4.51 -3.75
CA VAL A 99 9.94 4.64 -4.33
C VAL A 99 9.75 6.09 -4.71
N LEU A 100 9.49 6.34 -5.99
CA LEU A 100 9.24 7.69 -6.50
C LEU A 100 7.74 7.93 -6.57
N HIS A 101 7.27 9.03 -6.00
CA HIS A 101 5.92 9.54 -6.18
C HIS A 101 5.95 10.62 -7.26
N MET A 102 5.31 10.33 -8.39
CA MET A 102 5.29 11.21 -9.55
C MET A 102 4.24 12.31 -9.39
N VAL A 103 4.43 13.46 -10.04
CA VAL A 103 3.45 14.55 -10.09
C VAL A 103 2.09 14.12 -10.67
N THR A 104 2.07 13.04 -11.46
CA THR A 104 0.87 12.41 -12.02
C THR A 104 0.10 11.55 -11.01
N GLY A 105 0.61 11.37 -9.78
CA GLY A 105 0.05 10.49 -8.75
C GLY A 105 0.44 9.01 -8.89
N GLN A 106 1.30 8.67 -9.86
CA GLN A 106 1.82 7.31 -10.03
C GLN A 106 3.01 7.07 -9.09
N PHE A 107 3.18 5.80 -8.67
CA PHE A 107 4.37 5.36 -7.95
C PHE A 107 5.28 4.55 -8.88
N LEU A 108 6.59 4.83 -8.85
CA LEU A 108 7.60 4.05 -9.55
C LEU A 108 8.54 3.40 -8.54
N ALA A 109 8.66 2.07 -8.62
CA ALA A 109 9.56 1.27 -7.80
C ALA A 109 9.96 -0.01 -8.56
N PRO A 110 11.15 -0.58 -8.31
CA PRO A 110 12.25 0.04 -7.56
C PRO A 110 12.91 1.15 -8.38
N ALA A 111 13.36 2.22 -7.73
CA ALA A 111 14.21 3.25 -8.34
C ALA A 111 15.56 3.34 -7.62
N ILE A 112 16.61 3.75 -8.31
CA ILE A 112 17.94 3.95 -7.71
C ILE A 112 18.49 5.30 -8.17
N TYR A 113 18.93 6.12 -7.21
CA TYR A 113 19.68 7.33 -7.52
C TYR A 113 21.16 7.01 -7.73
N LYS A 114 21.73 7.50 -8.83
CA LYS A 114 23.17 7.44 -9.09
C LYS A 114 23.78 8.82 -9.02
N GLU A 115 24.63 9.05 -8.03
CA GLU A 115 25.31 10.34 -7.83
C GLU A 115 26.18 10.72 -9.02
N SER A 116 26.81 9.74 -9.69
CA SER A 116 27.69 9.96 -10.85
C SER A 116 27.02 10.66 -12.04
N CYS A 117 25.71 10.48 -12.23
CA CYS A 117 24.95 11.08 -13.32
C CYS A 117 23.77 11.95 -12.83
N GLY A 118 23.54 12.04 -11.52
CA GLY A 118 22.44 12.80 -10.93
C GLY A 118 21.05 12.32 -11.33
N HIS A 119 20.91 11.09 -11.85
CA HIS A 119 19.66 10.56 -12.39
C HIS A 119 19.04 9.50 -11.47
N PHE A 120 17.71 9.39 -11.56
CA PHE A 120 16.92 8.34 -10.94
C PHE A 120 16.64 7.25 -11.97
N HIS A 121 17.30 6.10 -11.83
CA HIS A 121 17.12 4.97 -12.72
C HIS A 121 15.99 4.09 -12.23
N THR A 122 15.06 3.76 -13.12
CA THR A 122 14.00 2.76 -12.90
C THR A 122 14.15 1.63 -13.91
N PRO A 123 13.53 0.45 -13.70
CA PRO A 123 13.54 -0.64 -14.69
C PRO A 123 13.01 -0.21 -16.07
N GLY A 124 12.13 0.79 -16.13
CA GLY A 124 11.59 1.35 -17.37
C GLY A 124 12.42 2.46 -18.02
N GLY A 125 13.58 2.80 -17.45
CA GLY A 125 14.44 3.91 -17.88
C GLY A 125 14.56 5.02 -16.83
N ASP A 126 15.11 6.15 -17.24
CA ASP A 126 15.43 7.25 -16.33
C ASP A 126 14.18 8.09 -16.03
N ALA A 127 13.88 8.23 -14.74
CA ALA A 127 12.83 9.14 -14.28
C ALA A 127 13.33 10.58 -14.36
N ARG A 128 12.54 11.43 -15.03
CA ARG A 128 12.86 12.85 -15.19
C ARG A 128 12.66 13.56 -13.84
N PRO A 129 13.67 14.25 -13.27
CA PRO A 129 13.58 14.83 -11.93
C PRO A 129 12.38 15.76 -11.71
N TYR A 130 12.02 16.58 -12.72
CA TYR A 130 10.87 17.50 -12.64
C TYR A 130 9.50 16.81 -12.62
N MET A 131 9.43 15.52 -12.95
CA MET A 131 8.21 14.71 -12.87
C MET A 131 8.08 14.00 -11.53
N ILE A 132 9.10 14.08 -10.66
CA ILE A 132 9.08 13.48 -9.33
C ILE A 132 8.60 14.56 -8.35
N LYS A 133 7.54 14.25 -7.62
CA LYS A 133 7.01 15.13 -6.57
C LYS A 133 7.80 14.95 -5.28
N GLU A 134 7.98 13.69 -4.89
CA GLU A 134 8.64 13.28 -3.65
C GLU A 134 9.13 11.84 -3.79
N TRP A 135 10.05 11.41 -2.93
CA TRP A 135 10.63 10.08 -2.95
C TRP A 135 10.77 9.52 -1.53
N ALA A 136 10.75 8.20 -1.39
CA ALA A 136 10.94 7.50 -0.12
C ALA A 136 11.95 6.37 -0.30
N TYR A 137 12.65 5.99 0.77
CA TYR A 137 13.38 4.72 0.75
C TYR A 137 12.40 3.55 0.85
N GLN A 138 12.62 2.51 0.03
CA GLN A 138 11.68 1.40 -0.09
C GLN A 138 11.57 0.55 1.19
N ASP A 139 12.67 0.35 1.90
CA ASP A 139 12.73 -0.30 3.21
C ASP A 139 11.96 0.47 4.28
N GLU A 140 12.19 1.79 4.39
CA GLU A 140 11.49 2.67 5.32
C GLU A 140 9.98 2.71 5.05
N LEU A 141 9.59 2.75 3.78
CA LEU A 141 8.17 2.70 3.37
C LEU A 141 7.53 1.36 3.72
N ASN A 142 8.20 0.24 3.42
CA ASN A 142 7.69 -1.09 3.74
C ASN A 142 7.52 -1.28 5.26
N GLN A 143 8.50 -0.84 6.05
CA GLN A 143 8.43 -0.88 7.51
C GLN A 143 7.24 -0.05 8.04
N ALA A 144 7.05 1.16 7.50
CA ALA A 144 5.93 2.01 7.89
C ALA A 144 4.56 1.44 7.51
N LEU A 145 4.49 0.67 6.42
CA LEU A 145 3.28 -0.02 5.97
C LEU A 145 3.07 -1.38 6.66
N GLY A 146 4.00 -1.82 7.52
CA GLY A 146 3.95 -3.14 8.15
C GLY A 146 4.10 -4.29 7.15
N LEU A 147 4.75 -4.04 6.02
CA LEU A 147 5.03 -5.05 5.00
C LEU A 147 6.29 -5.82 5.38
N GLU A 148 6.13 -7.08 5.77
CA GLU A 148 7.26 -7.96 6.02
C GLU A 148 7.94 -8.34 4.70
N PRO A 149 9.29 -8.37 4.66
CA PRO A 149 10.00 -8.83 3.48
C PRO A 149 9.64 -10.30 3.21
N VAL A 150 9.46 -10.64 1.93
CA VAL A 150 9.29 -12.03 1.50
C VAL A 150 10.52 -12.82 1.95
N ASP A 151 10.28 -14.01 2.52
CA ASP A 151 11.37 -14.87 3.00
C ASP A 151 12.35 -15.20 1.85
N SER A 152 13.62 -15.38 2.18
CA SER A 152 14.69 -15.55 1.19
C SER A 152 14.51 -16.80 0.31
N GLU A 153 13.86 -17.84 0.83
CA GLU A 153 13.61 -19.10 0.12
C GLU A 153 12.52 -18.92 -0.95
N THR A 154 11.47 -18.15 -0.63
CA THR A 154 10.40 -17.77 -1.53
C THR A 154 10.90 -16.79 -2.58
N LEU A 155 11.79 -15.85 -2.23
CA LEU A 155 12.45 -14.96 -3.20
C LEU A 155 13.30 -15.73 -4.22
N GLU A 156 14.09 -16.72 -3.80
CA GLU A 156 14.85 -17.56 -4.73
C GLU A 156 13.95 -18.36 -5.68
N LYS A 157 12.83 -18.90 -5.17
CA LYS A 157 11.85 -19.62 -5.99
C LYS A 157 11.18 -18.69 -7.01
N LEU A 158 10.86 -17.46 -6.61
CA LEU A 158 10.27 -16.44 -7.50
C LEU A 158 11.28 -15.96 -8.56
N ASN A 159 12.54 -15.75 -8.20
CA ASN A 159 13.59 -15.39 -9.15
C ASN A 159 13.84 -16.51 -10.17
N LYS A 160 13.93 -17.77 -9.72
CA LYS A 160 14.04 -18.93 -10.62
C LYS A 160 12.85 -19.02 -11.58
N ARG A 161 11.64 -18.66 -11.13
CA ARG A 161 10.44 -18.63 -11.97
C ARG A 161 10.47 -17.48 -12.98
N ALA A 162 10.87 -16.29 -12.55
CA ALA A 162 11.02 -15.13 -13.43
C ALA A 162 12.09 -15.35 -14.52
N ASP A 163 13.21 -16.00 -14.17
CA ASP A 163 14.24 -16.38 -15.13
C ASP A 163 13.75 -17.45 -16.12
N SER A 164 12.91 -18.38 -15.67
CA SER A 164 12.28 -19.37 -16.56
C SER A 164 11.22 -18.76 -17.48
N ASP A 165 10.50 -17.73 -17.03
CA ASP A 165 9.51 -17.00 -17.83
C ASP A 165 10.17 -16.02 -18.82
N ASN A 166 11.43 -15.63 -18.59
CA ASN A 166 12.23 -14.80 -19.50
C ASN A 166 12.75 -15.55 -20.74
N HIS A 167 12.50 -16.86 -20.86
CA HIS A 167 12.73 -17.61 -22.10
C HIS A 167 11.61 -17.38 -23.12
N ASN A 168 11.50 -16.15 -23.64
CA ASN A 168 11.20 -15.83 -25.05
C ASN A 168 10.78 -14.36 -25.21
N THR A 169 11.76 -13.46 -25.29
CA THR A 169 11.87 -12.44 -26.38
C THR A 169 13.06 -11.52 -26.08
N ARG A 170 14.28 -12.07 -26.11
CA ARG A 170 15.42 -11.21 -26.47
C ARG A 170 15.19 -10.84 -27.93
N PHE A 171 14.83 -9.58 -28.16
CA PHE A 171 14.79 -8.98 -29.49
C PHE A 171 16.16 -9.24 -30.14
N ASN A 172 16.23 -10.19 -31.06
CA ASN A 172 17.44 -10.50 -31.79
C ASN A 172 17.28 -9.90 -33.19
N PRO A 173 17.78 -8.68 -33.44
CA PRO A 173 17.57 -7.97 -34.69
C PRO A 173 18.10 -8.74 -35.90
N GLU A 174 19.08 -9.63 -35.72
CA GLU A 174 19.61 -10.50 -36.77
C GLU A 174 18.55 -11.49 -37.27
N LYS A 175 17.78 -12.13 -36.36
CA LYS A 175 16.72 -13.07 -36.75
C LYS A 175 15.54 -12.41 -37.45
N ILE A 176 15.23 -11.16 -37.07
CA ILE A 176 14.18 -10.37 -37.74
C ILE A 176 14.68 -9.94 -39.13
N PHE A 177 15.95 -9.56 -39.24
CA PHE A 177 16.54 -9.20 -40.53
C PHE A 177 16.59 -10.38 -41.48
N ASP A 178 16.95 -11.58 -41.00
CA ASP A 178 16.95 -12.79 -41.82
C ASP A 178 15.53 -13.11 -42.32
N ALA A 179 14.52 -13.05 -41.45
CA ALA A 179 13.13 -13.29 -41.82
C ALA A 179 12.58 -12.23 -42.81
N ILE A 180 12.97 -10.96 -42.66
CA ILE A 180 12.58 -9.88 -43.58
C ILE A 180 13.31 -10.03 -44.93
N THR A 181 14.58 -10.40 -44.91
CA THR A 181 15.38 -10.56 -46.13
C THR A 181 14.93 -11.78 -46.93
N GLU A 182 14.57 -12.87 -46.27
CA GLU A 182 14.00 -14.08 -46.89
C GLU A 182 12.65 -13.76 -47.54
N ALA A 183 11.73 -13.11 -46.83
CA ALA A 183 10.44 -12.71 -47.37
C ALA A 183 10.55 -11.69 -48.54
N ILE A 184 11.49 -10.75 -48.47
CA ILE A 184 11.71 -9.77 -49.56
C ILE A 184 12.37 -10.44 -50.78
N SER A 185 13.26 -11.42 -50.58
CA SER A 185 13.93 -12.14 -51.67
C SER A 185 12.98 -13.07 -52.43
N GLU A 186 11.96 -13.62 -51.76
CA GLU A 186 10.89 -14.38 -52.43
C GLU A 186 10.00 -13.49 -53.33
N ILE A 187 9.76 -12.24 -52.93
CA ILE A 187 8.86 -11.33 -53.65
C ILE A 187 9.62 -10.54 -54.73
N PHE A 188 10.90 -10.20 -54.49
CA PHE A 188 11.75 -9.41 -55.39
C PHE A 188 13.19 -9.97 -55.40
N PRO A 189 13.51 -10.95 -56.28
CA PRO A 189 14.80 -11.65 -56.29
C PRO A 189 16.02 -10.75 -56.54
N GLU A 190 15.80 -9.55 -57.09
CA GLU A 190 16.83 -8.61 -57.55
C GLU A 190 17.17 -7.54 -56.49
N ALA A 191 16.45 -7.49 -55.36
CA ALA A 191 16.58 -6.41 -54.39
C ALA A 191 17.70 -6.67 -53.36
N LYS A 192 18.73 -5.80 -53.33
CA LYS A 192 19.78 -5.82 -52.30
C LYS A 192 19.44 -4.86 -51.15
N VAL A 193 19.13 -5.41 -49.97
CA VAL A 193 18.92 -4.64 -48.74
C VAL A 193 20.26 -4.37 -48.05
N GLN A 194 20.60 -3.10 -47.79
CA GLN A 194 21.74 -2.71 -46.94
C GLN A 194 21.26 -1.87 -45.77
N VAL A 195 21.65 -2.29 -44.55
CA VAL A 195 21.40 -1.53 -43.32
C VAL A 195 22.60 -0.62 -43.05
N ARG A 196 22.38 0.69 -42.95
CA ARG A 196 23.38 1.59 -42.37
C ARG A 196 23.27 1.53 -40.85
N LYS A 197 24.39 1.23 -40.19
CA LYS A 197 24.50 1.30 -38.73
C LYS A 197 24.51 2.78 -38.30
N SER A 198 23.64 3.11 -37.36
CA SER A 198 23.68 4.35 -36.57
C SER A 198 24.75 4.24 -35.48
#